data_AF-A0A4Y3IRD5-F1
#
_entry.id   AF-A0A4Y3IRD5-F1
#
_cell.length_a   1.000
_cell.length_b   1.000
_cell.length_c   1.000
_cell.angle_alpha   90.00
_cell.angle_beta   90.00
_cell.angle_gamma   90.00
#
_symmetry.space_group_name_H-M   'P 1'
#
loop_
_entity.id
_entity.type
_entity.pdbx_description
1 polymer ?
#
loop_
_entity_poly.entity_id
_entity_poly.type
_entity_poly.pdbx_seq_one_letter_code
_entity_poly.pdbx_strand_id
1 'polypeptide(L)'
;MKISHIGHSELLTAIQRMAIELELDCQIEKFSTPIEYREGDYDLLIVDSQHFKPIILPNLHLLYSHVLVLGHYTEESIQQAFCINQQISYIAYSNIETELPRYLNRILSQSHPVV
;
A
#
# COMPACT_ATOMS: atom_id res chain seq x y z
N MET A 1 10.38 7.65 4.39
CA MET A 1 9.30 6.65 4.57
C MET A 1 9.60 5.38 3.81
N LYS A 2 9.45 4.18 4.39
CA LYS A 2 9.65 2.89 3.73
C LYS A 2 8.32 2.32 3.25
N ILE A 3 8.18 2.18 1.93
CA ILE A 3 7.01 1.61 1.27
C ILE A 3 7.41 0.23 0.74
N SER A 4 6.65 -0.79 1.09
CA SER A 4 6.84 -2.12 0.52
C SER A 4 5.71 -2.47 -0.43
N HIS A 5 5.99 -3.25 -1.48
CA HIS A 5 5.04 -3.55 -2.54
C HIS A 5 4.90 -5.06 -2.81
N ILE A 6 3.66 -5.55 -2.85
CA ILE A 6 3.29 -6.91 -3.24
C ILE A 6 2.43 -6.85 -4.51
N GLY A 7 2.97 -7.23 -5.66
CA GLY A 7 2.25 -7.14 -6.93
C GLY A 7 3.15 -7.32 -8.14
N HIS A 8 2.59 -7.04 -9.31
CA HIS A 8 3.31 -7.08 -10.59
C HIS A 8 4.48 -6.08 -10.63
N SER A 9 5.57 -6.47 -11.30
CA SER A 9 6.79 -5.64 -11.39
C SER A 9 6.57 -4.35 -12.16
N GLU A 10 5.67 -4.34 -13.15
CA GLU A 10 5.33 -3.13 -13.91
C GLU A 10 4.68 -2.08 -13.01
N LEU A 11 3.78 -2.50 -12.11
CA LEU A 11 3.13 -1.61 -11.16
C LEU A 11 4.14 -1.02 -10.18
N LEU A 12 5.04 -1.85 -9.64
CA LEU A 12 6.15 -1.37 -8.79
C LEU A 12 6.98 -0.30 -9.51
N THR A 13 7.37 -0.57 -10.75
CA THR A 13 8.18 0.36 -11.56
C THR A 13 7.44 1.67 -11.79
N ALA A 14 6.13 1.62 -12.08
CA ALA A 14 5.31 2.81 -12.25
C ALA A 14 5.22 3.64 -10.97
N ILE A 15 5.02 3.01 -9.81
CA ILE A 15 4.95 3.68 -8.52
C ILE A 15 6.32 4.32 -8.16
N GLN A 16 7.43 3.63 -8.41
CA GLN A 16 8.78 4.16 -8.20
C GLN A 16 9.04 5.39 -9.08
N ARG A 17 8.66 5.34 -10.36
CA ARG A 17 8.77 6.50 -11.27
C ARG A 17 7.94 7.68 -10.78
N MET A 18 6.69 7.43 -10.41
CA MET A 18 5.80 8.45 -9.86
C MET A 18 6.38 9.09 -8.60
N ALA A 19 6.98 8.31 -7.70
CA ALA A 19 7.61 8.85 -6.49
C ALA A 19 8.80 9.76 -6.81
N ILE A 20 9.61 9.41 -7.82
CA ILE A 20 10.73 10.24 -8.29
C ILE A 20 10.20 11.54 -8.92
N GLU A 21 9.20 11.46 -9.80
CA GLU A 21 8.59 12.62 -10.46
C GLU A 21 7.95 13.60 -9.47
N LEU A 22 7.47 13.09 -8.34
CA LEU A 22 6.86 13.86 -7.25
C LEU A 22 7.87 14.27 -6.16
N GLU A 23 9.16 13.97 -6.33
CA GLU A 23 10.23 14.26 -5.35
C GLU A 23 9.90 13.74 -3.93
N LEU A 24 9.24 12.58 -3.84
CA LEU A 24 8.87 11.99 -2.56
C LEU A 24 10.09 11.40 -1.86
N ASP A 25 10.31 11.77 -0.59
CA ASP A 25 11.34 11.16 0.26
C ASP A 25 10.89 9.79 0.80
N CYS A 26 10.79 8.81 -0.10
CA CYS A 26 10.43 7.45 0.22
C CYS A 26 11.28 6.40 -0.51
N GLN A 27 11.47 5.26 0.16
CA GLN A 27 12.09 4.08 -0.43
C GLN A 27 10.98 3.08 -0.75
N ILE A 28 10.82 2.73 -2.03
CA ILE A 28 9.79 1.81 -2.50
C ILE A 28 10.45 0.52 -2.94
N GLU A 29 10.22 -0.55 -2.19
CA GLU A 29 10.87 -1.84 -2.39
C GLU A 29 9.86 -2.95 -2.62
N LYS A 30 10.28 -3.99 -3.33
CA LYS A 30 9.48 -5.21 -3.44
C LYS A 30 9.46 -5.91 -2.08
N PHE A 31 8.27 -6.29 -1.63
CA PHE A 31 8.14 -7.10 -0.43
C PHE A 31 8.77 -8.48 -0.66
N SER A 32 9.67 -8.87 0.23
CA SER A 32 10.35 -10.16 0.15
C SER A 32 9.47 -11.26 0.74
N THR A 33 9.43 -12.44 0.11
CA THR A 33 8.74 -13.62 0.65
C THR A 33 9.74 -14.54 1.36
N PRO A 34 9.39 -15.18 2.48
CA PRO A 34 8.09 -15.14 3.18
C PRO A 34 7.82 -13.79 3.86
N ILE A 35 6.54 -13.45 4.02
CA ILE A 35 6.15 -12.15 4.60
C ILE A 35 6.35 -12.20 6.10
N GLU A 36 7.39 -11.52 6.54
CA GLU A 36 7.59 -11.20 7.95
C GLU A 36 6.85 -9.87 8.19
N TYR A 37 5.74 -9.93 8.92
CA TYR A 37 5.01 -8.74 9.35
C TYR A 37 5.62 -8.22 10.65
N ARG A 38 6.89 -7.78 10.66
CA ARG A 38 7.48 -7.21 11.89
C ARG A 38 7.18 -5.72 11.96
N GLU A 39 6.94 -5.24 13.17
CA GLU A 39 6.77 -3.82 13.44
C GLU A 39 8.04 -3.06 13.01
N GLY A 40 7.86 -2.01 12.20
CA GLY A 40 8.96 -1.23 11.62
C GLY A 40 9.54 -1.74 10.29
N ASP A 41 9.07 -2.89 9.77
CA ASP A 41 9.54 -3.39 8.48
C ASP A 41 9.11 -2.50 7.30
N TYR A 42 8.00 -1.76 7.45
CA TYR A 42 7.50 -0.81 6.48
C TYR A 42 6.52 0.18 7.13
N ASP A 43 6.42 1.40 6.58
CA ASP A 43 5.43 2.41 6.98
C ASP A 43 4.10 2.23 6.20
N LEU A 44 4.21 1.77 4.94
CA LEU A 44 3.09 1.53 4.04
C LEU A 44 3.33 0.24 3.23
N LEU A 45 2.30 -0.60 3.15
CA LEU A 45 2.27 -1.76 2.27
C LEU A 45 1.32 -1.51 1.11
N ILE A 46 1.84 -1.42 -0.10
CA ILE A 46 1.04 -1.38 -1.32
C ILE A 46 0.85 -2.81 -1.83
N VAL A 47 -0.38 -3.21 -2.07
CA VAL A 47 -0.71 -4.57 -2.51
C VAL A 47 -1.64 -4.53 -3.72
N ASP A 48 -1.29 -5.28 -4.76
CA ASP A 48 -2.22 -5.58 -5.85
C ASP A 48 -3.39 -6.40 -5.28
N SER A 49 -4.61 -6.00 -5.60
CA SER A 49 -5.86 -6.64 -5.19
C SER A 49 -5.86 -8.16 -5.35
N GLN A 50 -5.19 -8.69 -6.39
CA GLN A 50 -5.09 -10.14 -6.61
C GLN A 50 -4.37 -10.88 -5.47
N HIS A 51 -3.51 -10.18 -4.73
CA HIS A 51 -2.76 -10.70 -3.61
C HIS A 51 -3.42 -10.41 -2.27
N PHE A 52 -4.40 -9.50 -2.21
CA PHE A 52 -5.04 -9.12 -0.95
C PHE A 52 -5.68 -10.32 -0.25
N LYS A 53 -6.54 -11.06 -0.95
CA LYS A 53 -7.23 -12.23 -0.38
C LYS A 53 -6.31 -13.40 0.01
N PRO A 54 -5.36 -13.86 -0.85
CA PRO A 54 -4.52 -14.98 -0.48
C PRO A 54 -3.43 -14.64 0.55
N ILE A 55 -3.06 -13.37 0.70
CA ILE A 55 -1.90 -12.97 1.48
C ILE A 55 -2.26 -12.07 2.66
N ILE A 56 -3.02 -11.00 2.42
CA ILE A 56 -3.31 -9.99 3.45
C ILE A 56 -4.48 -10.42 4.34
N LEU A 57 -5.58 -10.90 3.75
CA LEU A 57 -6.79 -11.25 4.47
C LEU A 57 -6.57 -12.28 5.61
N PRO A 58 -5.78 -13.36 5.43
CA PRO A 58 -5.50 -14.32 6.50
C PRO A 58 -4.63 -13.74 7.62
N ASN A 59 -3.85 -12.71 7.31
CA ASN A 59 -2.84 -12.11 8.18
C ASN A 59 -3.23 -10.70 8.66
N LEU A 60 -4.51 -10.31 8.55
CA LEU A 60 -4.99 -8.97 8.92
C LEU A 60 -4.60 -8.55 10.34
N HIS A 61 -4.58 -9.52 11.27
CA HIS A 61 -4.25 -9.32 12.67
C HIS A 61 -2.75 -9.06 12.92
N LEU A 62 -1.90 -9.30 11.91
CA LEU A 62 -0.46 -9.08 11.96
C LEU A 62 -0.06 -7.76 11.28
N LEU A 63 -1.00 -6.97 10.78
CA LEU A 63 -0.70 -5.70 10.12
C LEU A 63 -0.37 -4.62 11.15
N TYR A 64 0.87 -4.15 11.14
CA TYR A 64 1.32 -3.05 12.01
C TYR A 64 1.27 -1.68 11.32
N SER A 65 1.17 -1.65 9.99
CA SER A 65 1.25 -0.43 9.18
C SER A 65 0.09 -0.33 8.20
N HIS A 66 -0.06 0.85 7.57
CA HIS A 66 -1.13 1.07 6.60
C HIS A 66 -0.99 0.14 5.39
N VAL A 67 -2.11 -0.36 4.88
CA VAL A 67 -2.17 -1.18 3.69
C VAL A 67 -2.99 -0.46 2.62
N LEU A 68 -2.37 -0.18 1.49
CA LEU A 68 -3.05 0.36 0.31
C LEU A 68 -3.25 -0.75 -0.72
N VAL A 69 -4.50 -1.06 -0.99
CA VAL A 69 -4.88 -2.03 -2.02
C VAL A 69 -5.10 -1.30 -3.35
N LEU A 70 -4.40 -1.75 -4.40
CA LEU A 70 -4.55 -1.25 -5.77
C LEU A 70 -5.21 -2.32 -6.63
N GLY A 71 -6.29 -2.00 -7.34
CA GLY A 71 -6.79 -2.99 -8.29
C GLY A 71 -8.10 -2.76 -9.01
N HIS A 72 -8.72 -3.88 -9.43
CA HIS A 72 -10.10 -3.90 -9.91
C HIS A 72 -11.03 -4.11 -8.70
N TYR A 73 -11.93 -3.15 -8.46
CA TYR A 73 -12.77 -3.14 -7.25
C TYR A 73 -14.02 -4.00 -7.44
N THR A 74 -14.04 -5.26 -7.00
CA THR A 74 -15.27 -6.06 -7.14
C THR A 74 -15.50 -7.15 -6.09
N GLU A 75 -14.57 -7.46 -5.19
CA GLU A 75 -14.75 -8.58 -4.26
C GLU A 75 -15.31 -8.15 -2.90
N GLU A 76 -16.44 -8.77 -2.50
CA GLU A 76 -17.13 -8.54 -1.21
C GLU A 76 -16.19 -8.71 -0.01
N SER A 77 -15.30 -9.71 -0.05
CA SER A 77 -14.34 -9.95 1.03
C SER A 77 -13.35 -8.79 1.23
N ILE A 78 -13.01 -8.06 0.16
CA ILE A 78 -12.15 -6.87 0.24
C ILE A 78 -12.98 -5.71 0.82
N GLN A 79 -14.25 -5.57 0.41
CA GLN A 79 -15.15 -4.54 0.94
C GLN A 79 -15.34 -4.65 2.46
N GLN A 80 -15.58 -5.87 2.95
CA GLN A 80 -15.75 -6.13 4.38
C GLN A 80 -14.48 -5.78 5.17
N ALA A 81 -13.29 -6.02 4.61
CA ALA A 81 -12.03 -5.72 5.29
C ALA A 81 -11.86 -4.21 5.56
N PHE A 82 -12.30 -3.32 4.66
CA PHE A 82 -12.29 -1.87 4.89
C PHE A 82 -13.25 -1.42 6.00
N CYS A 83 -14.36 -2.13 6.17
CA CYS A 83 -15.31 -1.83 7.26
C CYS A 83 -14.77 -2.23 8.63
N ILE A 84 -13.85 -3.21 8.67
CA ILE A 84 -13.35 -3.81 9.90
C ILE A 84 -12.00 -3.21 10.32
N ASN A 85 -11.12 -2.87 9.37
CA ASN A 85 -9.79 -2.35 9.66
C ASN A 85 -9.55 -1.01 8.95
N GLN A 86 -9.43 0.05 9.75
CA GLN A 86 -9.19 1.43 9.29
C GLN A 86 -7.80 1.66 8.69
N GLN A 87 -6.85 0.75 8.90
CA GLN A 87 -5.51 0.83 8.32
C GLN A 87 -5.49 0.45 6.84
N ILE A 88 -6.60 -0.08 6.31
CA ILE A 88 -6.70 -0.52 4.92
C ILE A 88 -7.37 0.56 4.08
N SER A 89 -6.75 0.93 2.96
CA SER A 89 -7.27 1.87 1.96
C SER A 89 -7.30 1.23 0.58
N TYR A 90 -8.10 1.79 -0.32
CA TYR A 90 -8.29 1.26 -1.67
C TYR A 90 -8.17 2.35 -2.73
N ILE A 91 -7.49 2.04 -3.84
CA ILE A 91 -7.50 2.85 -5.06
C ILE A 91 -7.73 1.92 -6.26
N ALA A 92 -8.69 2.29 -7.12
CA ALA A 92 -8.93 1.56 -8.36
C ALA A 92 -7.84 1.84 -9.41
N TYR A 93 -7.53 0.86 -10.26
CA TYR A 93 -6.57 1.03 -11.36
C TYR A 93 -6.89 2.24 -12.23
N SER A 94 -8.18 2.53 -12.47
CA SER A 94 -8.63 3.69 -13.23
C SER A 94 -8.25 5.04 -12.61
N ASN A 95 -7.97 5.08 -11.31
CA ASN A 95 -7.77 6.30 -10.55
C ASN A 95 -6.32 6.46 -10.07
N ILE A 96 -5.44 5.46 -10.27
CA ILE A 96 -4.08 5.43 -9.72
C ILE A 96 -3.32 6.73 -10.00
N GLU A 97 -3.31 7.20 -11.25
CA GLU A 97 -2.55 8.40 -11.63
C GLU A 97 -3.01 9.66 -10.89
N THR A 98 -4.27 9.72 -10.47
CA THR A 98 -4.83 10.91 -9.81
C THR A 98 -4.88 10.80 -8.29
N GLU A 99 -5.13 9.60 -7.75
CA GLU A 99 -5.34 9.38 -6.33
C GLU A 99 -4.07 8.93 -5.61
N LEU A 100 -3.23 8.11 -6.23
CA LEU A 100 -2.02 7.59 -5.60
C LEU A 100 -1.04 8.70 -5.20
N PRO A 101 -0.74 9.71 -6.05
CA PRO A 101 0.10 10.85 -5.66
C PRO A 101 -0.43 11.58 -4.42
N ARG A 102 -1.74 11.80 -4.36
CA ARG A 102 -2.40 12.51 -3.25
C ARG A 102 -2.33 11.69 -1.98
N TYR A 103 -2.55 10.38 -2.10
CA TYR A 103 -2.48 9.45 -0.99
C TYR A 103 -1.06 9.37 -0.41
N LEU A 104 -0.03 9.23 -1.24
CA LEU A 104 1.36 9.17 -0.80
C LEU A 104 1.79 10.47 -0.10
N ASN A 105 1.44 11.64 -0.66
CA ASN A 105 1.70 12.93 -0.01
C ASN A 105 0.98 13.06 1.34
N ARG A 106 -0.26 12.59 1.43
CA ARG A 106 -1.01 12.59 2.70
C ARG A 106 -0.34 11.70 3.75
N ILE A 107 0.18 10.53 3.40
CA ILE A 107 0.85 9.67 4.39
C ILE A 107 2.18 10.29 4.82
N LEU A 108 2.98 10.80 3.87
CA LEU A 108 4.28 11.42 4.17
C LEU A 108 4.15 12.63 5.12
N SER A 109 3.10 13.43 4.95
CA SER A 109 2.78 14.55 5.84
C SER A 109 2.28 14.12 7.22
N GLN A 110 1.72 12.91 7.35
CA GLN A 110 1.33 12.34 8.65
C GLN A 110 2.53 11.72 9.39
N SER A 111 3.53 11.23 8.66
CA SER A 111 4.76 10.64 9.22
C SER A 111 5.76 11.68 9.74
N HIS A 112 5.62 12.96 9.36
CA HIS A 112 6.37 14.07 9.95
C HIS A 112 5.48 14.85 10.92
N PRO A 113 5.50 14.57 12.23
CA PRO A 113 5.04 15.57 13.18
C PRO A 113 6.01 16.75 13.06
N VAL A 114 5.50 17.90 12.64
CA VAL A 114 6.17 19.17 12.90
C VAL A 114 6.19 19.35 14.42
N VAL A 115 7.28 18.97 15.07
CA VAL A 115 7.74 19.51 16.36
C VAL A 115 9.27 19.52 16.38
#